data_AF-A0A4V1CNG6-F1
#
_entry.id   AF-A0A4V1CNG6-F1
#
_cell.length_a   1.000
_cell.length_b   1.000
_cell.length_c   1.000
_cell.angle_alpha   90.00
_cell.angle_beta   90.00
_cell.angle_gamma   90.00
#
_symmetry.space_group_name_H-M   'P 1'
#
loop_
_entity.id
_entity.type
_entity.pdbx_description
1 polymer ?
#
loop_
_entity_poly.entity_id
_entity_poly.type
_entity_poly.pdbx_seq_one_letter_code
_entity_poly.pdbx_strand_id
1 'polypeptide(L)'
;MNIDNDAANTPAPMDSHGTEASTEVSRSWDHIGAIIVDATLQRRQNYNETVKPRVVALVEAWPDAATTSGFRRHLDTGQLSEVISWPSPGRLAQIEDITEVFEREGIETVVELRGALGDHAKGAALREALALVRHVSPKTLDYIGVLSGISTPQPG
;
A
#
# COMPACT_ATOMS: atom_id res chain seq x y z
N MET A 1 58.23 -28.14 11.01
CA MET A 1 57.25 -28.69 10.05
C MET A 1 56.38 -27.51 9.61
N ASN A 2 56.69 -26.78 8.52
CA ASN A 2 56.53 -27.19 7.11
C ASN A 2 55.04 -27.43 6.80
N ILE A 3 54.32 -26.79 5.88
CA ILE A 3 54.63 -25.90 4.74
C ILE A 3 53.34 -25.13 4.39
N ASP A 4 53.56 -24.02 3.72
CA ASP A 4 52.71 -23.18 2.88
C ASP A 4 51.54 -23.90 2.14
N ASN A 5 50.41 -23.20 1.97
CA ASN A 5 49.61 -23.34 0.75
C ASN A 5 49.09 -21.97 0.30
N ASP A 6 49.80 -21.47 -0.69
CA ASP A 6 49.45 -20.40 -1.61
C ASP A 6 48.28 -20.77 -2.54
N ALA A 7 47.71 -19.72 -3.14
CA ALA A 7 47.07 -19.69 -4.46
C ALA A 7 45.53 -19.59 -4.58
N ALA A 8 45.18 -18.61 -5.42
CA ALA A 8 43.96 -18.38 -6.20
C ALA A 8 42.78 -17.71 -5.44
N ASN A 9 42.56 -16.39 -5.52
CA ASN A 9 42.31 -15.49 -6.66
C ASN A 9 40.90 -15.62 -7.29
N THR A 10 40.15 -14.51 -7.12
CA THR A 10 39.07 -13.92 -7.97
C THR A 10 37.65 -14.50 -7.96
N PRO A 11 36.62 -13.73 -8.42
CA PRO A 11 35.81 -12.83 -7.59
C PRO A 11 34.30 -13.10 -7.74
N ALA A 12 33.48 -12.51 -6.85
CA ALA A 12 32.22 -11.84 -7.22
C ALA A 12 31.46 -11.40 -5.95
N PRO A 13 31.21 -10.08 -5.76
CA PRO A 13 29.97 -9.67 -5.13
C PRO A 13 28.85 -9.88 -6.16
N MET A 14 28.29 -11.08 -6.19
CA MET A 14 27.06 -11.35 -6.94
C MET A 14 25.88 -10.84 -6.12
N ASP A 15 25.35 -9.73 -6.63
CA ASP A 15 23.92 -9.39 -6.70
C ASP A 15 23.24 -9.07 -5.36
N SER A 16 23.11 -7.78 -5.02
CA SER A 16 22.07 -6.93 -5.62
C SER A 16 20.66 -7.53 -5.51
N HIS A 17 20.27 -7.99 -4.32
CA HIS A 17 18.93 -7.66 -3.87
C HIS A 17 19.08 -6.52 -2.89
N GLY A 18 18.94 -5.31 -3.44
CA GLY A 18 18.76 -4.10 -2.66
C GLY A 18 17.65 -4.37 -1.65
N THR A 19 18.06 -4.57 -0.40
CA THR A 19 17.29 -4.20 0.77
C THR A 19 17.10 -2.69 0.70
N GLU A 20 16.22 -2.23 -0.20
CA GLU A 20 15.61 -0.90 -0.12
C GLU A 20 14.48 -0.95 0.92
N ALA A 21 14.79 -1.51 2.09
CA ALA A 21 14.05 -1.31 3.33
C ALA A 21 14.40 0.07 3.95
N SER A 22 14.97 0.99 3.17
CA SER A 22 15.40 2.31 3.62
C SER A 22 14.69 3.41 2.84
N THR A 23 13.36 3.36 2.86
CA THR A 23 12.50 4.55 2.76
C THR A 23 11.38 4.45 3.79
N GLU A 24 11.74 3.94 4.96
CA GLU A 24 10.92 3.95 6.18
C GLU A 24 11.00 5.36 6.79
N VAL A 25 10.50 6.36 6.07
CA VAL A 25 10.39 7.73 6.57
C VAL A 25 8.97 8.20 6.25
N SER A 26 8.07 8.02 7.21
CA SER A 26 6.81 8.76 7.29
C SER A 26 5.88 8.67 6.07
N ARG A 27 5.65 7.46 5.52
CA ARG A 27 4.66 7.21 4.44
C ARG A 27 3.21 7.09 4.95
N SER A 28 2.86 7.78 6.02
CA SER A 28 1.48 7.85 6.50
C SER A 28 0.80 9.05 5.87
N TRP A 29 -0.12 8.81 4.93
CA TRP A 29 -1.06 9.82 4.47
C TRP A 29 -2.19 9.96 5.51
N ASP A 30 -2.66 11.18 5.76
CA ASP A 30 -3.88 11.41 6.57
C ASP A 30 -5.17 11.24 5.74
N HIS A 31 -5.02 10.91 4.45
CA HIS A 31 -6.11 10.65 3.51
C HIS A 31 -6.26 9.16 3.24
N ILE A 32 -7.45 8.60 3.51
CA ILE A 32 -7.74 7.21 3.19
C ILE A 32 -7.60 6.94 1.69
N GLY A 33 -8.16 7.80 0.83
CA GLY A 33 -8.06 7.64 -0.61
C GLY A 33 -6.61 7.64 -1.10
N ALA A 34 -5.75 8.45 -0.47
CA ALA A 34 -4.32 8.48 -0.76
C ALA A 34 -3.63 7.16 -0.39
N ILE A 35 -3.94 6.57 0.78
CA ILE A 35 -3.39 5.26 1.18
C ILE A 35 -3.80 4.16 0.20
N ILE A 36 -5.09 4.10 -0.17
CA ILE A 36 -5.59 3.06 -1.07
C ILE A 36 -4.95 3.20 -2.46
N VAL A 37 -4.94 4.41 -3.02
CA VAL A 37 -4.32 4.70 -4.31
C VAL A 37 -2.82 4.44 -4.26
N ASP A 38 -2.13 4.87 -3.22
CA ASP A 38 -0.71 4.57 -3.02
C ASP A 38 -0.43 3.06 -3.02
N ALA A 39 -1.19 2.32 -2.21
CA ALA A 39 -1.03 0.87 -2.07
C ALA A 39 -1.25 0.11 -3.38
N THR A 40 -2.23 0.56 -4.17
CA THR A 40 -2.55 -0.05 -5.46
C THR A 40 -1.56 0.36 -6.57
N LEU A 41 -1.06 1.59 -6.56
CA LEU A 41 -0.14 2.11 -7.58
C LEU A 41 1.31 1.70 -7.38
N GLN A 42 1.77 1.51 -6.14
CA GLN A 42 3.17 1.21 -5.82
C GLN A 42 3.70 -0.09 -6.43
N ARG A 43 2.81 -0.97 -6.93
CA ARG A 43 3.20 -2.18 -7.63
C ARG A 43 3.96 -1.84 -8.93
N ARG A 44 5.30 -1.91 -8.86
CA ARG A 44 6.29 -1.78 -9.96
C ARG A 44 6.54 -0.37 -10.53
N GLN A 45 6.18 0.70 -9.83
CA GLN A 45 6.39 2.06 -10.34
C GLN A 45 7.28 2.91 -9.42
N ASN A 46 8.02 3.85 -10.01
CA ASN A 46 8.81 4.84 -9.27
C ASN A 46 7.87 5.73 -8.44
N TYR A 47 7.88 5.56 -7.12
CA TYR A 47 6.98 6.29 -6.23
C TYR A 47 7.08 7.80 -6.42
N ASN A 48 8.29 8.36 -6.38
CA ASN A 48 8.49 9.81 -6.39
C ASN A 48 8.17 10.45 -7.75
N GLU A 49 8.32 9.72 -8.85
CA GLU A 49 8.11 10.22 -10.21
C GLU A 49 6.70 9.95 -10.74
N THR A 50 6.05 8.87 -10.27
CA THR A 50 4.79 8.38 -10.81
C THR A 50 3.67 8.41 -9.77
N VAL A 51 3.89 7.83 -8.58
CA VAL A 51 2.83 7.62 -7.59
C VAL A 51 2.53 8.92 -6.83
N LYS A 52 3.57 9.55 -6.26
CA LYS A 52 3.48 10.80 -5.50
C LYS A 52 2.73 11.91 -6.24
N PRO A 53 3.07 12.32 -7.48
CA PRO A 53 2.33 13.39 -8.15
C PRO A 53 0.86 13.02 -8.41
N ARG A 54 0.53 11.73 -8.58
CA ARG A 54 -0.86 11.27 -8.77
C ARG A 54 -1.65 11.24 -7.47
N VAL A 55 -1.03 10.78 -6.38
CA VAL A 55 -1.65 10.79 -5.06
C VAL A 55 -1.87 12.23 -4.58
N VAL A 56 -0.91 13.13 -4.83
CA VAL A 56 -1.07 14.56 -4.55
C VAL A 56 -2.20 15.16 -5.40
N ALA A 57 -2.23 14.88 -6.72
CA ALA A 57 -3.32 15.35 -7.58
C ALA A 57 -4.70 14.84 -7.12
N LEU A 58 -4.79 13.61 -6.62
CA LEU A 58 -6.00 13.07 -6.02
C LEU A 58 -6.41 13.84 -4.76
N VAL A 59 -5.47 14.08 -3.85
CA VAL A 59 -5.73 14.82 -2.59
C VAL A 59 -6.15 16.26 -2.88
N GLU A 60 -5.52 16.91 -3.86
CA GLU A 60 -5.88 18.27 -4.28
C GLU A 60 -7.22 18.33 -5.01
N ALA A 61 -7.51 17.34 -5.86
CA ALA A 61 -8.79 17.27 -6.58
C ALA A 61 -9.95 16.91 -5.65
N TRP A 62 -9.73 15.94 -4.75
CA TRP A 62 -10.75 15.35 -3.87
C TRP A 62 -10.33 15.46 -2.39
N PRO A 63 -10.40 16.66 -1.80
CA PRO A 63 -10.17 16.82 -0.36
C PRO A 63 -11.17 15.99 0.47
N ASP A 64 -12.40 15.82 -0.01
CA ASP A 64 -13.43 14.98 0.62
C ASP A 64 -13.09 13.48 0.63
N ALA A 65 -12.19 13.02 -0.25
CA ALA A 65 -11.67 11.65 -0.27
C ALA A 65 -10.67 11.35 0.87
N ALA A 66 -10.50 12.27 1.83
CA ALA A 66 -9.90 11.97 3.12
C ALA A 66 -10.66 10.87 3.86
N THR A 67 -11.97 10.79 3.61
CA THR A 67 -12.87 9.79 4.20
C THR A 67 -13.21 8.69 3.21
N THR A 68 -13.42 7.46 3.71
CA THR A 68 -13.92 6.35 2.88
C THR A 68 -15.25 6.69 2.22
N SER A 69 -16.15 7.35 2.95
CA SER A 69 -17.46 7.81 2.48
C SER A 69 -17.33 8.80 1.31
N GLY A 70 -16.47 9.82 1.47
CA GLY A 70 -16.20 10.80 0.42
C GLY A 70 -15.51 10.16 -0.78
N PHE A 71 -14.55 9.27 -0.54
CA PHE A 71 -13.84 8.56 -1.61
C PHE A 71 -14.79 7.65 -2.40
N ARG A 72 -15.66 6.89 -1.72
CA ARG A 72 -16.66 6.02 -2.35
C ARG A 72 -17.64 6.79 -3.22
N ARG A 73 -18.06 7.98 -2.76
CA ARG A 73 -18.91 8.88 -3.55
C ARG A 73 -18.23 9.32 -4.83
N HIS A 74 -16.93 9.65 -4.77
CA HIS A 74 -16.17 10.00 -5.97
C HIS A 74 -15.88 8.80 -6.88
N LEU A 75 -15.63 7.62 -6.31
CA LEU A 75 -15.50 6.37 -7.08
C LEU A 75 -16.75 6.07 -7.90
N ASP A 76 -17.94 6.27 -7.33
CA ASP A 76 -19.22 6.07 -8.01
C ASP A 76 -19.38 6.98 -9.25
N THR A 77 -18.77 8.17 -9.22
CA THR A 77 -18.77 9.07 -10.39
C THR A 77 -17.88 8.61 -11.53
N GLY A 78 -17.03 7.60 -11.33
CA GLY A 78 -16.08 7.09 -12.34
C GLY A 78 -14.92 8.03 -12.68
N GLN A 79 -14.80 9.18 -11.99
CA GLN A 79 -13.80 10.21 -12.28
C GLN A 79 -12.39 9.84 -11.80
N LEU A 80 -12.23 8.75 -11.04
CA LEU A 80 -10.95 8.37 -10.45
C LEU A 80 -9.88 8.19 -11.53
N SER A 81 -10.19 7.46 -12.60
CA SER A 81 -9.24 7.20 -13.68
C SER A 81 -8.72 8.49 -14.34
N GLU A 82 -9.54 9.53 -14.40
CA GLU A 82 -9.16 10.83 -14.96
C GLU A 82 -8.28 11.61 -13.98
N VAL A 83 -8.64 11.63 -12.69
CA VAL A 83 -7.92 12.37 -11.66
C VAL A 83 -6.52 11.82 -11.41
N ILE A 84 -6.38 10.50 -11.26
CA ILE A 84 -5.05 9.87 -11.12
C ILE A 84 -4.40 9.57 -12.48
N SER A 85 -5.07 9.94 -13.58
CA SER A 85 -4.66 9.68 -14.96
C SER A 85 -4.16 8.23 -15.14
N TRP A 86 -4.96 7.27 -14.67
CA TRP A 86 -4.60 5.85 -14.62
C TRP A 86 -5.57 4.98 -15.43
N PRO A 87 -5.14 4.39 -16.55
CA PRO A 87 -6.04 3.70 -17.49
C PRO A 87 -6.30 2.22 -17.15
N SER A 88 -5.89 1.71 -15.97
CA SER A 88 -6.06 0.28 -15.64
C SER A 88 -7.36 -0.01 -14.87
N PRO A 89 -8.39 -0.59 -15.51
CA PRO A 89 -9.65 -0.90 -14.84
C PRO A 89 -9.48 -1.92 -13.70
N GLY A 90 -8.52 -2.84 -13.80
CA GLY A 90 -8.24 -3.79 -12.72
C GLY A 90 -7.70 -3.14 -11.44
N ARG A 91 -6.98 -2.01 -11.55
CA ARG A 91 -6.53 -1.27 -10.37
C ARG A 91 -7.64 -0.39 -9.80
N LEU A 92 -8.46 0.20 -10.66
CA LEU A 92 -9.65 0.95 -10.23
C LEU A 92 -10.61 0.02 -9.46
N ALA A 93 -10.89 -1.16 -10.01
CA ALA A 93 -11.68 -2.18 -9.31
C ALA A 93 -11.05 -2.58 -7.96
N GLN A 94 -9.72 -2.72 -7.89
CA GLN A 94 -9.04 -2.99 -6.62
C GLN A 94 -9.21 -1.84 -5.61
N ILE A 95 -9.11 -0.59 -6.06
CA ILE A 95 -9.32 0.60 -5.22
C ILE A 95 -10.76 0.65 -4.72
N GLU A 96 -11.74 0.40 -5.59
CA GLU A 96 -13.17 0.35 -5.24
C GLU A 96 -13.47 -0.73 -4.22
N ASP A 97 -12.92 -1.93 -4.41
CA ASP A 97 -13.18 -3.08 -3.55
C ASP A 97 -12.52 -2.91 -2.15
N ILE A 98 -11.30 -2.36 -2.09
CA ILE A 98 -10.69 -1.97 -0.80
C ILE A 98 -11.54 -0.91 -0.09
N THR A 99 -12.05 0.08 -0.84
CA THR A 99 -12.89 1.14 -0.28
C THR A 99 -14.21 0.60 0.26
N GLU A 100 -14.84 -0.34 -0.45
CA GLU A 100 -16.07 -0.99 -0.01
C GLU A 100 -15.84 -1.78 1.29
N VAL A 101 -14.71 -2.49 1.41
CA VAL A 101 -14.38 -3.19 2.66
C VAL A 101 -14.18 -2.20 3.81
N PHE A 102 -13.50 -1.08 3.58
CA PHE A 102 -13.30 -0.07 4.62
C PHE A 102 -14.64 0.53 5.07
N GLU A 103 -15.55 0.78 4.12
CA GLU A 103 -16.87 1.32 4.43
C GLU A 103 -17.70 0.32 5.26
N ARG A 104 -17.67 -0.96 4.88
CA ARG A 104 -18.37 -2.04 5.59
C ARG A 104 -17.85 -2.26 7.00
N GLU A 105 -16.54 -2.12 7.20
CA GLU A 105 -15.92 -2.19 8.52
C GLU A 105 -16.09 -0.88 9.34
N GLY A 106 -16.73 0.14 8.75
CA GLY A 106 -16.96 1.44 9.38
C GLY A 106 -15.71 2.30 9.51
N ILE A 107 -14.68 2.02 8.71
CA ILE A 107 -13.42 2.76 8.71
C ILE A 107 -13.59 3.97 7.83
N GLU A 108 -13.79 5.15 8.44
CA GLU A 108 -13.88 6.39 7.68
C GLU A 108 -12.53 7.08 7.49
N THR A 109 -11.62 6.99 8.46
CA THR A 109 -10.36 7.75 8.45
C THR A 109 -9.14 6.85 8.66
N VAL A 110 -7.95 7.39 8.41
CA VAL A 110 -6.69 6.66 8.65
C VAL A 110 -6.49 6.35 10.13
N VAL A 111 -7.00 7.19 11.02
CA VAL A 111 -6.99 6.96 12.47
C VAL A 111 -7.85 5.75 12.83
N GLU A 112 -9.06 5.65 12.27
CA GLU A 112 -9.95 4.50 12.42
C GLU A 112 -9.32 3.24 11.84
N LEU A 113 -8.65 3.36 10.68
CA LEU A 113 -7.94 2.26 10.03
C LEU A 113 -6.85 1.69 10.95
N ARG A 114 -6.02 2.58 11.48
CA ARG A 114 -4.96 2.22 12.43
C ARG A 114 -5.52 1.65 13.73
N GLY A 115 -6.62 2.20 14.24
CA GLY A 115 -7.31 1.69 15.42
C GLY A 115 -7.87 0.29 15.22
N ALA A 116 -8.52 0.05 14.07
CA ALA A 116 -9.05 -1.26 13.69
C ALA A 116 -7.92 -2.27 13.51
N LEU A 117 -6.81 -1.88 12.86
CA LEU A 117 -5.67 -2.75 12.62
C LEU A 117 -4.81 -3.02 13.86
N GLY A 118 -4.79 -2.11 14.83
CA GLY A 118 -4.16 -2.29 16.12
C GLY A 118 -4.96 -3.18 17.08
N ASP A 119 -6.25 -3.38 16.81
CA ASP A 119 -7.09 -4.30 17.55
C ASP A 119 -7.00 -5.73 16.97
N HIS A 120 -6.84 -6.72 17.85
CA HIS A 120 -6.67 -8.12 17.43
C HIS A 120 -7.90 -8.68 16.71
N ALA A 121 -9.12 -8.30 17.11
CA ALA A 121 -10.34 -8.82 16.52
C ALA A 121 -10.69 -8.05 15.24
N LYS A 122 -10.69 -6.72 15.28
CA LYS A 122 -10.96 -5.89 14.09
C LYS A 122 -9.88 -6.04 13.03
N GLY A 123 -8.62 -6.16 13.40
CA GLY A 123 -7.51 -6.31 12.47
C GLY A 123 -7.54 -7.66 11.74
N ALA A 124 -8.00 -8.72 12.41
CA ALA A 124 -8.25 -10.02 11.79
C ALA A 124 -9.46 -9.93 10.84
N ALA A 125 -10.59 -9.39 11.31
CA ALA A 125 -11.80 -9.21 10.50
C ALA A 125 -11.54 -8.38 9.23
N LEU A 126 -10.82 -7.26 9.34
CA LEU A 126 -10.45 -6.42 8.21
C LEU A 126 -9.56 -7.17 7.21
N ARG A 127 -8.57 -7.92 7.69
CA ARG A 127 -7.70 -8.74 6.84
C ARG A 127 -8.48 -9.84 6.13
N GLU A 128 -9.41 -10.51 6.83
CA GLU A 128 -10.27 -11.53 6.25
C GLU A 128 -11.23 -10.93 5.21
N ALA A 129 -11.86 -9.80 5.53
CA ALA A 129 -12.75 -9.09 4.61
C ALA A 129 -12.02 -8.69 3.32
N LEU A 130 -10.83 -8.10 3.44
CA LEU A 130 -9.96 -7.77 2.30
C LEU A 130 -9.41 -9.01 1.59
N ALA A 131 -9.27 -10.17 2.25
CA ALA A 131 -8.83 -11.41 1.62
C ALA A 131 -9.94 -12.09 0.80
N LEU A 132 -11.20 -11.83 1.14
CA LEU A 132 -12.37 -12.28 0.38
C LEU A 132 -12.59 -11.50 -0.92
N VAL A 133 -11.89 -10.37 -1.07
CA VAL A 133 -11.95 -9.51 -2.24
C VAL A 133 -11.23 -10.15 -3.43
N ARG A 134 -11.96 -10.34 -4.53
CA ARG A 134 -11.50 -11.04 -5.73
C ARG A 134 -10.28 -10.39 -6.41
N HIS A 135 -10.09 -9.09 -6.23
CA HIS A 135 -9.04 -8.30 -6.87
C HIS A 135 -7.91 -7.88 -5.91
N VAL A 136 -7.99 -8.21 -4.62
CA VAL A 136 -6.98 -7.86 -3.62
C VAL A 136 -6.08 -9.05 -3.42
N SER A 137 -4.78 -8.84 -3.67
CA SER A 137 -3.77 -9.85 -3.41
C SER A 137 -3.35 -9.80 -1.94
N PRO A 138 -2.89 -10.93 -1.34
CA PRO A 138 -2.29 -10.94 -0.01
C PRO A 138 -1.11 -9.97 0.13
N LYS A 139 -0.44 -9.64 -0.99
CA LYS A 139 0.60 -8.61 -1.04
C LYS A 139 0.07 -7.18 -0.88
N THR A 140 -1.11 -6.86 -1.42
CA THR A 140 -1.75 -5.54 -1.25
C THR A 140 -2.21 -5.38 0.20
N LEU A 141 -2.73 -6.46 0.78
CA LEU A 141 -3.08 -6.56 2.20
C LEU A 141 -1.92 -6.27 3.15
N ASP A 142 -0.79 -6.93 2.93
CA ASP A 142 0.45 -6.72 3.67
C ASP A 142 0.88 -5.24 3.60
N TYR A 143 0.81 -4.67 2.39
CA TYR A 143 1.22 -3.30 2.16
C TYR A 143 0.29 -2.25 2.81
N ILE A 144 -1.02 -2.48 2.82
CA ILE A 144 -1.99 -1.64 3.56
C ILE A 144 -1.69 -1.68 5.06
N GLY A 145 -1.34 -2.86 5.60
CA GLY A 145 -0.89 -3.00 6.98
C GLY A 145 0.32 -2.11 7.27
N VAL A 146 1.37 -2.22 6.46
CA VAL A 146 2.57 -1.39 6.61
C VAL A 146 2.25 0.10 6.53
N LEU A 147 1.43 0.54 5.57
CA LEU A 147 1.05 1.95 5.40
C LEU A 147 0.19 2.51 6.55
N SER A 148 -0.66 1.69 7.15
CA SER A 148 -1.48 2.07 8.30
C SER A 148 -0.68 2.18 9.61
N GLY A 149 0.60 1.82 9.60
CA GLY A 149 1.50 1.96 10.75
C GLY A 149 1.54 0.74 11.68
N ILE A 150 1.03 -0.41 11.25
CA ILE A 150 1.29 -1.71 11.89
C ILE A 150 2.46 -2.38 11.17
N SER A 151 3.66 -2.26 11.73
CA SER A 151 4.73 -3.21 11.41
C SER A 151 4.27 -4.59 11.85
N THR A 152 4.00 -5.47 10.89
CA THR A 152 3.86 -6.90 11.20
C THR A 152 5.19 -7.38 11.76
N PRO A 153 5.27 -7.93 12.99
CA PRO A 153 6.46 -8.65 13.41
C PRO A 153 6.60 -9.87 12.49
N GLN A 154 7.63 -9.85 11.65
CA GLN A 154 8.04 -10.96 10.80
C GLN A 154 8.38 -12.16 11.71
N PRO A 155 7.75 -13.33 11.58
CA PRO A 155 8.22 -14.51 12.31
C PRO A 155 9.55 -14.96 11.68
N GLY A 156 10.57 -15.09 12.52
CA GLY A 156 11.89 -15.65 12.18
C GLY A 156 11.88 -17.17 12.11
#